data_AF-A0A5C9D1T3-F1
#
_entry.id   AF-A0A5C9D1T3-F1
#
_cell.length_a   1.000
_cell.length_b   1.000
_cell.length_c   1.000
_cell.angle_alpha   90.00
_cell.angle_beta   90.00
_cell.angle_gamma   90.00
#
_symmetry.space_group_name_H-M   'P 1'
#
loop_
_entity.id
_entity.type
_entity.pdbx_description
1 polymer ?
#
loop_
_entity_poly.entity_id
_entity_poly.type
_entity_poly.pdbx_seq_one_letter_code
_entity_poly.pdbx_strand_id
1 'polypeptide(L)' 'MKFNPVTDRVISLLEGILGSRNVISDRERMESYSHDETSAEEYGRFPEVVVTPVSTAQVAEVVKLANRELIPVT' A
#
# COMPACT_ATOMS: atom_id res chain seq x y z
N MET A 1 1.15 -7.08 18.61
CA MET A 1 0.38 -7.68 17.49
C MET A 1 1.33 -7.92 16.34
N LYS A 2 1.20 -9.04 15.64
CA LYS A 2 2.03 -9.36 14.45
C LYS A 2 1.16 -9.15 13.21
N PHE A 3 1.63 -8.29 12.30
CA PHE A 3 0.98 -8.09 11.01
C PHE A 3 1.59 -9.01 9.95
N ASN A 4 0.86 -9.21 8.86
CA ASN A 4 1.29 -10.00 7.72
C ASN A 4 1.95 -9.12 6.66
N PRO A 5 2.93 -9.65 5.90
CA PRO A 5 3.50 -8.95 4.76
C PRO A 5 2.51 -8.91 3.58
N VAL A 6 2.78 -8.01 2.64
CA VAL A 6 2.08 -7.96 1.37
C VAL A 6 2.62 -9.07 0.47
N THR A 7 1.72 -9.94 0.01
CA THR A 7 2.06 -11.05 -0.92
C THR A 7 1.56 -10.73 -2.32
N ASP A 8 2.05 -11.45 -3.34
CA ASP A 8 1.57 -11.30 -4.72
C ASP A 8 0.05 -11.48 -4.83
N ARG A 9 -0.54 -12.37 -4.02
CA ARG A 9 -2.01 -12.53 -3.93
C ARG A 9 -2.68 -11.24 -3.49
N VAL A 10 -2.13 -10.54 -2.50
CA VAL A 10 -2.67 -9.28 -2.01
C VAL A 10 -2.55 -8.20 -3.08
N ILE A 11 -1.42 -8.15 -3.81
CA ILE A 11 -1.24 -7.24 -4.95
C ILE A 11 -2.34 -7.48 -6.00
N SER A 12 -2.54 -8.73 -6.44
CA SER A 12 -3.59 -9.04 -7.43
C SER A 12 -5.01 -8.67 -6.95
N LEU A 13 -5.30 -8.83 -5.66
CA LEU A 13 -6.58 -8.40 -5.09
C LEU A 13 -6.73 -6.88 -5.09
N LEU A 14 -5.67 -6.14 -4.73
CA LEU A 14 -5.64 -4.68 -4.79
C LEU A 14 -5.82 -4.17 -6.22
N GLU A 15 -5.15 -4.80 -7.19
CA GLU A 15 -5.32 -4.46 -8.61
C GLU A 15 -6.74 -4.72 -9.10
N GLY A 16 -7.41 -5.77 -8.61
CA GLY A 16 -8.83 -6.02 -8.89
C GLY A 16 -9.77 -4.94 -8.34
N ILE A 17 -9.45 -4.35 -7.20
CA ILE A 17 -10.26 -3.28 -6.56
C ILE A 17 -9.98 -1.92 -7.21
N LEU A 18 -8.71 -1.63 -7.49
CA LEU A 18 -8.20 -0.29 -7.80
C LEU A 18 -7.87 -0.08 -9.28
N GLY A 19 -7.63 -1.17 -10.01
CA GLY A 19 -6.93 -1.17 -11.30
C GLY A 19 -5.41 -1.12 -11.10
N SER A 20 -4.66 -1.81 -11.97
CA SER A 20 -3.19 -1.94 -11.86
C SER A 20 -2.44 -0.61 -11.85
N ARG A 21 -2.96 0.43 -12.52
CA ARG A 21 -2.36 1.78 -12.51
C ARG A 21 -2.37 2.45 -11.13
N ASN A 22 -3.25 2.00 -10.24
CA ASN A 22 -3.45 2.55 -8.89
C ASN A 22 -2.80 1.67 -7.80
N VAL A 23 -1.96 0.72 -8.19
CA VAL A 23 -1.16 -0.12 -7.29
C VAL A 23 0.31 0.05 -7.65
N ILE A 24 1.11 0.47 -6.68
CA ILE A 24 2.52 0.76 -6.84
C ILE A 24 3.29 -0.18 -5.93
N SER A 25 3.98 -1.15 -6.53
CA SER A 25 4.84 -2.12 -5.84
C SER A 25 6.31 -2.03 -6.29
N ASP A 26 6.63 -1.09 -7.19
CA ASP A 26 7.97 -0.86 -7.69
C ASP A 26 8.79 -0.02 -6.69
N ARG A 27 9.95 -0.52 -6.28
CA ARG A 27 10.80 0.10 -5.26
C ARG A 27 11.29 1.49 -5.67
N GLU A 28 11.54 1.72 -6.97
CA GLU A 28 11.97 3.03 -7.48
C GLU A 28 10.82 4.05 -7.43
N ARG A 29 9.57 3.60 -7.61
CA ARG A 29 8.38 4.47 -7.53
C ARG A 29 7.87 4.67 -6.11
N MET A 30 8.22 3.77 -5.18
CA MET A 30 7.87 3.89 -3.75
C MET A 30 8.81 4.83 -2.99
N GLU A 31 9.98 5.18 -3.54
CA GLU A 31 10.91 6.14 -2.92
C GLU A 31 10.22 7.50 -2.68
N SER A 32 9.43 7.97 -3.65
CA SER A 32 8.64 9.22 -3.51
C SER A 32 7.52 9.17 -2.46
N TYR A 33 7.21 7.99 -1.91
CA TYR A 33 6.23 7.78 -0.84
C TYR A 33 6.89 7.32 0.48
N SER A 34 8.21 7.21 0.51
CA SER A 34 8.96 6.73 1.68
C SER A 34 9.34 7.84 2.66
N HIS A 35 9.23 9.11 2.23
CA HIS A 35 9.58 10.30 3.00
C HIS A 35 8.64 11.47 2.63
N ASP A 36 8.22 12.25 3.62
CA ASP A 36 7.59 13.56 3.44
C ASP A 36 8.69 14.64 3.20
N GLU A 37 8.47 15.92 3.49
CA GLU A 37 9.49 17.00 3.49
C GLU A 37 10.58 16.85 4.59
N THR A 38 11.01 15.63 4.91
CA THR A 38 12.05 15.35 5.91
C THR A 38 13.14 14.43 5.37
N SER A 39 14.37 14.68 5.81
CA SER A 39 15.61 14.06 5.33
C SER A 39 15.52 12.53 5.31
N ALA A 40 15.81 11.93 4.15
CA ALA A 40 15.68 10.50 3.89
C ALA A 40 16.53 9.58 4.81
N GLU A 41 17.58 10.14 5.42
CA GLU A 41 18.60 9.38 6.14
C GLU A 41 18.12 8.77 7.48
N GLU A 42 17.00 9.21 8.06
CA GLU A 42 16.68 8.88 9.46
C GLU A 42 15.37 8.08 9.68
N TYR A 43 14.40 8.07 8.76
CA TYR A 43 13.04 7.52 9.04
C TYR A 43 12.30 6.79 7.90
N GLY A 44 12.98 6.33 6.85
CA GLY A 44 12.33 5.65 5.72
C GLY A 44 11.93 4.21 6.01
N ARG A 45 10.78 3.97 6.64
CA ARG A 45 10.15 2.65 6.55
C ARG A 45 9.47 2.54 5.19
N PHE A 46 10.13 1.86 4.25
CA PHE A 46 9.57 1.60 2.94
C PHE A 46 8.24 0.86 3.08
N PRO A 47 7.14 1.37 2.48
CA PRO A 47 5.92 0.60 2.37
C PRO A 47 6.15 -0.61 1.47
N GLU A 48 5.43 -1.70 1.75
CA GLU A 48 5.45 -2.90 0.90
C GLU A 48 4.59 -2.72 -0.37
N VAL A 49 3.60 -1.82 -0.32
CA VAL A 49 2.77 -1.42 -1.45
C VAL A 49 2.15 -0.05 -1.19
N VAL A 50 2.00 0.76 -2.24
CA VAL A 50 1.25 2.03 -2.21
C VAL A 50 0.04 1.91 -3.13
N VAL A 51 -1.08 2.48 -2.70
CA VAL A 51 -2.33 2.45 -3.46
C VAL A 51 -2.94 3.84 -3.62
N THR A 52 -3.53 4.12 -4.77
CA THR A 52 -4.14 5.42 -5.09
C THR A 52 -5.63 5.27 -5.48
N PRO A 53 -6.52 4.99 -4.51
CA PRO A 53 -7.95 4.85 -4.77
C PRO A 53 -8.57 6.16 -5.29
N VAL A 54 -9.51 6.06 -6.23
CA VAL A 54 -10.18 7.20 -6.87
C VAL A 54 -11.64 7.37 -6.42
N SER A 55 -12.10 6.54 -5.48
CA SER A 55 -13.45 6.64 -4.91
C SER A 55 -13.48 6.18 -3.45
N THR A 56 -14.47 6.65 -2.70
CA THR A 56 -14.71 6.21 -1.31
C THR A 56 -15.06 4.72 -1.22
N ALA A 57 -15.72 4.16 -2.24
CA ALA A 57 -16.00 2.73 -2.32
C ALA A 57 -14.72 1.90 -2.39
N GLN A 58 -13.74 2.33 -3.19
CA GLN A 58 -12.44 1.67 -3.27
C GLN A 58 -11.67 1.76 -1.95
N VAL A 59 -11.68 2.91 -1.27
CA VAL A 59 -11.08 3.06 0.07
C VAL A 59 -11.69 2.04 1.03
N ALA A 60 -13.02 1.93 1.06
CA ALA A 60 -13.70 0.99 1.95
C ALA A 60 -13.31 -0.47 1.67
N GLU A 61 -13.20 -0.87 0.40
CA GLU A 61 -12.79 -2.23 0.03
C GLU A 61 -11.33 -2.52 0.37
N VAL A 62 -10.42 -1.56 0.20
CA VAL A 62 -9.01 -1.70 0.60
C VAL A 62 -8.89 -1.86 2.12
N VAL A 63 -9.59 -1.05 2.91
CA VAL A 63 -9.55 -1.14 4.38
C VAL A 63 -10.10 -2.48 4.87
N LYS A 64 -11.19 -2.99 4.25
CA LYS A 64 -11.71 -4.34 4.55
C LYS A 64 -10.71 -5.44 4.21
N LEU A 65 -10.06 -5.35 3.05
CA LEU A 65 -9.01 -6.29 2.64
C LEU A 65 -7.85 -6.26 3.62
N ALA A 66 -7.32 -5.08 3.96
CA ALA A 66 -6.19 -4.93 4.88
C ALA A 66 -6.51 -5.50 6.28
N ASN A 67 -7.71 -5.24 6.81
CA ASN A 67 -8.13 -5.81 8.09
C ASN A 67 -8.26 -7.33 8.04
N ARG A 68 -8.81 -7.90 6.95
CA ARG A 68 -8.93 -9.36 6.77
C ARG A 68 -7.56 -10.04 6.70
N GLU A 69 -6.62 -9.41 5.99
CA GLU A 69 -5.27 -9.94 5.80
C GLU A 69 -4.31 -9.54 6.93
N LEU A 70 -4.77 -8.79 7.94
CA LEU A 70 -3.95 -8.22 9.02
C LEU A 70 -2.72 -7.47 8.49
N ILE A 71 -2.96 -6.54 7.57
CA ILE A 71 -1.94 -5.65 6.98
C ILE A 71 -2.18 -4.24 7.57
N PRO A 72 -1.13 -3.57 8.07
CA PRO A 72 -1.26 -2.21 8.60
C PRO A 72 -1.47 -1.24 7.43
N VAL A 73 -2.30 -0.24 7.66
CA VAL A 73 -2.54 0.87 6.72
C VAL A 73 -2.14 2.16 7.41
N THR A 74 -1.44 3.04 6.70
CA THR A 74 -1.01 4.37 7.17
C THR A 74 -1.60 5.43 6.27
#